data_AF-A0A8S3K6N6-F1
#
_entry.id   AF-A0A8S3K6N6-F1
#
_cell.length_a   1.000
_cell.length_b   1.000
_cell.length_c   1.000
_cell.angle_alpha   90.00
_cell.angle_beta   90.00
_cell.angle_gamma   90.00
#
_symmetry.space_group_name_H-M   'P 1'
#
loop_
_entity.id
_entity.type
_entity.pdbx_description
1 polymer ?
#
loop_
_entity_poly.entity_id
_entity_poly.type
_entity_poly.pdbx_seq_one_letter_code
_entity_poly.pdbx_strand_id
1 'polypeptide(L)'
;YGSCSQQGTSYRSVPRSYIPPACSGRTLLCKEVLNDHCVLFPTFTDESSSVAAKKSVFEEHMYKIEDERFELDIVMEVNLSAIRSLESVQLHMNSLTPEQLNNFQLDDQLGG
;
A
#
# COMPACT_ATOMS: atom_id res chain seq x y z
N TYR A 1 11.76 30.25 -2.10
CA TYR A 1 11.07 30.02 -0.81
C TYR A 1 12.00 29.62 0.35
N GLY A 2 13.31 29.42 0.13
CA GLY A 2 14.26 29.04 1.20
C GLY A 2 14.65 30.14 2.21
N SER A 3 14.09 31.35 2.09
CA SER A 3 14.39 32.50 2.97
C SER A 3 13.25 32.85 3.94
N CYS A 4 12.19 32.04 3.98
CA CYS A 4 11.03 32.24 4.86
C CYS A 4 11.29 31.58 6.22
N SER A 5 11.19 32.34 7.32
CA SER A 5 11.35 31.76 8.66
C SER A 5 10.14 30.88 9.00
N GLN A 6 10.40 29.69 9.51
CA GLN A 6 9.35 28.75 9.90
C GLN A 6 8.67 29.22 11.18
N GLN A 7 7.34 29.33 11.14
CA GLN A 7 6.51 29.67 12.29
C GLN A 7 5.58 28.48 12.58
N GLY A 8 6.08 27.52 13.35
CA GLY A 8 5.37 26.27 13.64
C GLY A 8 5.39 25.28 12.46
N THR A 9 4.51 24.28 12.51
CA THR A 9 4.55 23.16 11.56
C THR A 9 4.08 23.55 10.16
N SER A 10 2.98 24.31 10.05
CA SER A 10 2.27 24.53 8.77
C SER A 10 2.33 25.96 8.24
N TYR A 11 3.07 26.86 8.91
CA TYR A 11 3.18 28.26 8.48
C TYR A 11 4.63 28.68 8.31
N ARG A 12 4.85 29.51 7.28
CA ARG A 12 6.13 30.18 7.05
C ARG A 12 5.90 31.67 6.89
N SER A 13 6.72 32.48 7.55
CA SER A 13 6.68 33.93 7.41
C SER A 13 7.32 34.35 6.11
N VAL A 14 6.66 35.22 5.35
CA VAL A 14 7.23 35.77 4.12
C VAL A 14 8.42 36.69 4.47
N PRO A 15 9.46 36.76 3.62
CA PRO A 15 10.60 37.62 3.88
C PRO A 15 10.18 39.09 3.89
N ARG A 16 10.89 39.93 4.65
CA ARG A 16 10.63 41.39 4.68
C ARG A 16 10.81 42.07 3.31
N SER A 17 11.54 41.44 2.39
CA SER A 17 11.72 41.90 1.01
C SER A 17 10.58 41.51 0.07
N TYR A 18 9.59 40.74 0.52
CA TYR A 18 8.43 40.39 -0.28
C TYR A 18 7.52 41.60 -0.46
N ILE A 19 7.25 41.94 -1.73
CA ILE A 19 6.36 43.04 -2.09
C ILE A 19 4.99 42.43 -2.43
N PRO A 20 3.93 42.73 -1.64
CA PRO A 20 2.59 42.25 -1.96
C PRO A 20 2.10 42.80 -3.31
N PRO A 21 1.34 42.01 -4.09
CA PRO A 21 0.76 42.50 -5.33
C PRO A 21 -0.20 43.66 -5.07
N ALA A 22 -0.20 44.66 -5.97
CA ALA A 22 -1.11 45.79 -5.88
C ALA A 22 -2.57 45.33 -6.05
N CYS A 23 -3.43 45.70 -5.11
CA CYS A 23 -4.86 45.37 -5.13
C CYS A 23 -5.69 46.63 -4.89
N SER A 24 -6.38 47.10 -5.93
CA SER A 24 -7.21 48.30 -5.89
C SER A 24 -8.50 48.12 -5.07
N GLY A 25 -8.91 46.88 -4.77
CA GLY A 25 -10.12 46.57 -4.02
C GLY A 25 -9.95 46.51 -2.50
N ARG A 26 -8.75 46.77 -1.96
CA ARG A 26 -8.47 46.57 -0.53
C ARG A 26 -8.94 47.76 0.31
N THR A 27 -9.95 47.54 1.14
CA THR A 27 -10.49 48.54 2.09
C THR A 27 -9.63 48.64 3.36
N LEU A 28 -9.93 49.62 4.23
CA LEU A 28 -9.27 49.75 5.55
C LEU A 28 -9.42 48.48 6.39
N LEU A 29 -10.64 47.92 6.46
CA LEU A 29 -10.91 46.69 7.19
C LEU A 29 -10.05 45.53 6.66
N CYS A 30 -9.91 45.39 5.35
CA CYS A 30 -9.08 44.35 4.75
C CYS A 30 -7.58 44.48 5.08
N LYS A 31 -7.10 45.67 5.44
CA LYS A 31 -5.71 45.85 5.90
C LYS A 31 -5.51 45.41 7.34
N GLU A 32 -6.57 45.44 8.14
CA GLU A 32 -6.53 45.05 9.55
C GLU A 32 -6.68 43.54 9.76
N VAL A 33 -7.47 42.86 8.91
CA VAL A 33 -7.87 41.46 9.16
C VAL A 33 -7.21 40.42 8.27
N LEU A 34 -6.66 40.79 7.11
CA LEU A 34 -6.08 39.82 6.17
C LEU A 34 -4.60 39.58 6.47
N ASN A 35 -4.17 38.33 6.27
CA ASN A 35 -2.79 37.90 6.50
C ASN A 35 -1.89 38.27 5.29
N ASP A 36 -0.92 39.15 5.53
CA ASP A 36 0.16 39.46 4.57
C ASP A 36 1.54 38.95 5.01
N HIS A 37 1.61 38.30 6.18
CA HIS A 37 2.87 38.02 6.88
C HIS A 37 3.29 36.56 6.82
N CYS A 38 2.34 35.64 6.65
CA CYS A 38 2.59 34.20 6.64
C CYS A 38 1.79 33.51 5.55
N VAL A 39 2.41 32.53 4.91
CA VAL A 39 1.75 31.63 3.97
C VAL A 39 1.55 30.26 4.62
N LEU A 40 0.44 29.62 4.25
CA LEU A 40 0.27 28.19 4.50
C LEU A 40 1.34 27.46 3.72
N PHE A 41 2.18 26.73 4.43
CA PHE A 41 3.09 25.79 3.82
C PHE A 41 2.46 24.41 4.01
N PRO A 42 2.14 23.68 2.93
CA PRO A 42 1.64 22.34 3.08
C PRO A 42 2.71 21.52 3.77
N THR A 43 2.47 21.20 5.04
CA THR A 43 3.10 20.05 5.67
C THR A 43 2.35 18.87 5.12
N PHE A 44 2.73 18.46 3.91
CA PHE A 44 2.55 17.05 3.63
C PHE A 44 3.44 16.40 4.68
N THR A 45 2.83 15.81 5.72
CA THR A 45 3.45 14.68 6.40
C THR A 45 3.53 13.59 5.35
N ASP A 46 4.41 13.82 4.38
CA ASP A 46 5.05 12.75 3.68
C ASP A 46 5.74 12.03 4.81
N GLU A 47 5.30 10.81 5.05
CA GLU A 47 6.08 9.73 5.62
C GLU A 47 7.34 9.46 4.74
N SER A 48 7.94 10.50 4.16
CA SER A 48 9.09 10.51 3.26
C SER A 48 9.93 11.78 3.44
N SER A 49 9.84 12.43 4.61
CA SER A 49 10.82 13.45 5.03
C SER A 49 12.18 12.84 5.39
N SER A 50 12.87 12.23 4.41
CA SER A 50 14.34 12.11 4.22
C SER A 50 15.26 11.89 5.44
N VAL A 51 14.74 11.37 6.53
CA VAL A 51 15.41 10.60 7.56
C VAL A 51 14.63 9.31 7.50
N ALA A 52 15.30 8.19 7.27
CA ALA A 52 14.67 6.88 7.37
C ALA A 52 13.83 6.89 8.65
N ALA A 53 12.51 7.03 8.51
CA ALA A 53 11.60 6.82 9.60
C ALA A 53 11.99 5.42 10.04
N LYS A 54 12.54 5.29 11.24
CA LYS A 54 12.82 3.98 11.80
C LYS A 54 11.47 3.31 11.79
N LYS A 55 11.23 2.46 10.77
CA LYS A 55 10.02 1.66 10.66
C LYS A 55 9.80 1.10 12.04
N SER A 56 8.62 1.33 12.57
CA SER A 56 8.32 0.81 13.88
C SER A 56 8.60 -0.68 13.86
N VAL A 57 9.19 -1.24 14.91
CA VAL A 57 9.47 -2.68 14.97
C VAL A 57 8.19 -3.47 14.66
N PHE A 58 7.03 -2.94 15.07
CA PHE A 58 5.71 -3.50 14.75
C PHE A 58 5.39 -3.51 13.25
N GLU A 59 5.77 -2.46 12.52
CA GLU A 59 5.54 -2.34 11.07
C GLU A 59 6.41 -3.34 10.30
N GLU A 60 7.68 -3.50 10.68
CA GLU A 60 8.57 -4.50 10.08
C GLU A 60 8.06 -5.93 10.35
N HIS A 61 7.58 -6.21 11.56
CA HIS A 61 6.98 -7.52 11.88
C HIS A 61 5.69 -7.75 11.10
N MET A 62 4.85 -6.73 10.93
CA MET A 62 3.62 -6.84 10.15
C MET A 62 3.92 -7.23 8.69
N TYR A 63 4.92 -6.62 8.06
CA TYR A 63 5.33 -6.99 6.71
C TYR A 63 5.87 -8.43 6.64
N LYS A 64 6.73 -8.83 7.57
CA LYS A 64 7.26 -10.21 7.61
C LYS A 64 6.16 -11.26 7.77
N ILE A 65 5.21 -11.02 8.69
CA ILE A 65 4.08 -11.93 8.90
C ILE A 65 3.20 -12.00 7.66
N GLU A 66 2.99 -10.87 6.97
CA GLU A 66 2.19 -10.86 5.74
C GLU A 66 2.88 -11.63 4.60
N ASP A 67 4.20 -11.51 4.45
CA ASP A 67 4.97 -12.29 3.48
C ASP A 67 4.90 -13.80 3.80
N GLU A 68 5.12 -14.18 5.07
CA GLU A 68 5.00 -15.59 5.52
C GLU A 68 3.58 -16.14 5.30
N ARG A 69 2.56 -15.33 5.58
CA ARG A 69 1.15 -15.69 5.35
C ARG A 69 0.88 -15.94 3.87
N PHE A 70 1.39 -15.07 3.00
CA PHE A 70 1.24 -15.21 1.55
C PHE A 70 1.89 -16.49 1.01
N GLU A 71 3.11 -16.81 1.45
CA GLU A 71 3.79 -18.05 1.07
C GLU A 71 3.01 -19.29 1.52
N LEU A 72 2.49 -19.28 2.75
CA LEU A 72 1.66 -20.37 3.27
C LEU A 72 0.34 -20.51 2.49
N ASP A 73 -0.32 -19.40 2.17
CA ASP A 73 -1.55 -19.40 1.37
C ASP A 73 -1.32 -20.05 -0.01
N ILE A 74 -0.19 -19.78 -0.66
CA ILE A 74 0.19 -20.43 -1.93
C ILE A 74 0.34 -21.94 -1.74
N VAL A 75 1.08 -22.38 -0.72
CA VAL A 75 1.29 -23.82 -0.46
C VAL A 75 -0.02 -24.52 -0.16
N MET A 76 -0.90 -23.89 0.63
CA MET A 76 -2.24 -24.42 0.91
C MET A 76 -3.07 -24.55 -0.37
N GLU A 77 -3.09 -23.55 -1.24
CA GLU A 77 -3.87 -23.59 -2.47
C GLU A 77 -3.36 -24.67 -3.44
N VAL A 78 -2.03 -24.80 -3.59
CA VAL A 78 -1.43 -25.86 -4.41
C VAL A 78 -1.78 -27.24 -3.87
N ASN A 79 -1.67 -27.45 -2.55
CA ASN A 79 -2.02 -28.72 -1.93
C ASN A 79 -3.51 -29.02 -2.07
N LEU A 80 -4.37 -28.02 -1.89
CA LEU A 80 -5.82 -28.18 -2.07
C LEU A 80 -6.17 -28.53 -3.51
N SER A 81 -5.52 -27.89 -4.49
CA SER A 81 -5.68 -28.21 -5.91
C SER A 81 -5.23 -29.65 -6.19
N ALA A 82 -4.09 -30.07 -5.67
CA ALA A 82 -3.59 -31.44 -5.83
C ALA A 82 -4.54 -32.48 -5.20
N ILE A 83 -5.09 -32.20 -4.02
CA ILE A 83 -6.09 -33.06 -3.37
C ILE A 83 -7.31 -33.21 -4.28
N ARG A 84 -7.87 -32.10 -4.80
CA ARG A 84 -9.04 -32.14 -5.69
C ARG A 84 -8.79 -32.95 -6.96
N SER A 85 -7.62 -32.81 -7.58
CA SER A 85 -7.22 -33.60 -8.75
C SER A 85 -7.16 -35.09 -8.43
N LEU A 86 -6.50 -35.46 -7.31
CA LEU A 86 -6.38 -36.87 -6.90
C LEU A 86 -7.71 -37.48 -6.47
N GLU A 87 -8.57 -36.73 -5.78
CA GLU A 87 -9.93 -37.16 -5.43
C GLU A 87 -10.76 -37.46 -6.68
N SER A 88 -10.64 -36.62 -7.71
CA SER A 88 -11.29 -36.84 -9.01
C SER A 88 -10.83 -38.14 -9.67
N VAL A 89 -9.51 -38.38 -9.70
CA VAL A 89 -8.93 -39.62 -10.22
C VAL A 89 -9.41 -40.83 -9.42
N GLN A 90 -9.41 -40.74 -8.08
CA GLN A 90 -9.87 -41.82 -7.22
C GLN A 90 -11.35 -42.16 -7.45
N LEU A 91 -12.21 -41.14 -7.58
CA LEU A 91 -13.63 -41.32 -7.91
C LEU A 91 -13.81 -42.00 -9.26
N HIS A 92 -13.01 -41.63 -10.26
CA HIS A 92 -13.03 -42.29 -11.57
C HIS A 92 -12.63 -43.76 -11.45
N MET A 93 -11.52 -44.07 -10.78
CA MET A 93 -11.06 -45.45 -10.58
C MET A 93 -12.11 -46.32 -9.87
N ASN A 94 -12.81 -45.78 -8.87
CA ASN A 94 -13.86 -46.50 -8.14
C ASN A 94 -15.08 -46.85 -9.01
N SER A 95 -15.28 -46.15 -10.14
CA SER A 95 -16.36 -46.42 -11.09
C SER A 95 -16.02 -47.49 -12.14
N LEU A 96 -14.74 -47.86 -12.26
CA LEU A 96 -14.25 -48.83 -13.25
C LEU A 96 -14.47 -50.27 -12.79
N THR A 97 -14.59 -51.18 -13.77
CA THR A 97 -14.58 -52.62 -13.48
C THR A 97 -13.15 -53.10 -13.15
N PRO A 98 -12.99 -54.29 -12.53
CA PRO A 98 -11.66 -54.82 -12.20
C PRO A 98 -10.72 -54.95 -13.40
N GLU A 99 -11.24 -55.33 -14.57
CA GLU A 99 -10.45 -55.46 -15.81
C GLU A 99 -10.03 -54.10 -16.37
N GLN A 100 -10.90 -53.08 -16.26
CA GLN A 100 -10.58 -51.72 -16.68
C GLN A 100 -9.56 -51.08 -15.73
N LEU A 101 -9.70 -51.30 -14.43
CA LEU A 101 -8.79 -50.79 -13.41
C LEU A 101 -7.39 -51.39 -13.56
N ASN A 102 -7.27 -52.67 -13.92
CA ASN A 102 -5.98 -53.32 -14.17
C ASN A 102 -5.24 -52.77 -15.39
N ASN A 103 -5.97 -52.12 -16.31
CA ASN A 103 -5.42 -51.46 -17.50
C ASN A 103 -5.43 -49.93 -17.37
N PHE A 104 -5.84 -49.38 -16.23
CA PHE A 104 -5.93 -47.94 -16.03
C PHE A 104 -4.53 -47.33 -15.96
N GLN A 105 -4.33 -46.23 -16.69
CA GLN A 105 -3.11 -45.43 -16.64
C GLN A 105 -3.51 -43.98 -16.42
N LEU A 106 -2.83 -43.32 -15.49
CA LEU A 106 -2.97 -41.88 -15.33
C LEU A 106 -2.37 -41.19 -16.56
N ASP A 107 -3.07 -40.18 -17.07
CA ASP A 107 -2.53 -39.27 -18.07
C ASP A 107 -1.68 -38.18 -17.42
N ASP A 108 -0.97 -37.41 -18.24
CA ASP A 108 -0.13 -36.31 -17.79
C ASP A 108 -0.93 -35.14 -17.19
N GLN A 109 -2.27 -35.19 -17.28
CA GLN A 109 -3.16 -34.12 -16.83
C GLN A 109 -3.82 -34.40 -15.48
N LEU A 110 -3.73 -35.61 -14.90
CA LEU A 110 -4.19 -35.91 -13.53
C LEU A 110 -5.62 -35.42 -13.23
N GLY A 111 -6.50 -35.37 -14.25
CA GLY A 111 -7.87 -34.85 -14.13
C GLY A 111 -8.10 -33.41 -14.59
N GLY A 112 -7.13 -32.74 -15.22
CA GLY A 112 -7.24 -31.43 -15.87
C GLY A 112 -5.94 -30.63 -15.89
#